data_AF-A0A7X7R089-F1
#
_entry.id   AF-A0A7X7R089-F1
#
_cell.length_a   1.000
_cell.length_b   1.000
_cell.length_c   1.000
_cell.angle_alpha   90.00
_cell.angle_beta   90.00
_cell.angle_gamma   90.00
#
_symmetry.space_group_name_H-M   'P 1'
#
loop_
_entity.id
_entity.type
_entity.pdbx_description
1 polymer ?
#
loop_
_entity_poly.entity_id
_entity_poly.type
_entity_poly.pdbx_seq_one_letter_code
_entity_poly.pdbx_strand_id
1 'polypeptide(L)'
;ETSDVFAEGYYVHTFHKLLPWQDNFKKHPEYYAFMNGKRIIDQLCLSNPDVLEKVISKLGEEMKRQPEKQLWSVSQNDNFSYCQCDQCKKIIEEEGSPAGPLIRFVNKVAEAFPDKTISTLAYQYSRQAPLLTKPLDNVQIMLCTIELNRSKPITKDPIGKQFVKDLEDWGKITNHIYLWDYTVNFSHSISPFPNIHVLQPNLKLFAENDVKEHFQQSNTGIAHEFSELKSYLLAKLLWNPELDVTSVINEFADGYYGPASPFIRKYIYSLKNNIQKSDEWLDIYGHPTAYQNTFLSAENIALYNSYFDEAEKASSLLPEYLLHVKTARMSLQYAIMEIGKNDMFGERGWYKEENGEFVPRQEMIDMLEAFYKTSRDCNASVINESGLSCEDYYHATKRFIDVQVKDNLAFRKTVSAKPLPSEKYSEGKLSYLTNGVKGANDYKVHWLGWEGMNFSISLDLEKPSSAKEIQISTLWDPKSWILHPKAVSCSVSKDGFFFTKLGTLEVSGNQKNENVNHTFTFKAQGQEFRYVKFDIEGTQKLYDWHPSAGGASWVFVDEIVVK
;
A
#
# COMPACT_ATOMS: atom_id res chain seq x y z
N GLU A 1 6.04 -20.93 -6.89
CA GLU A 1 7.24 -20.70 -6.07
C GLU A 1 8.42 -20.41 -7.00
N THR A 2 9.02 -19.22 -6.90
CA THR A 2 10.21 -18.85 -7.71
C THR A 2 11.49 -19.52 -7.22
N SER A 3 11.42 -20.17 -6.05
CA SER A 3 12.49 -20.93 -5.40
C SER A 3 12.95 -22.16 -6.18
N ASP A 4 12.16 -22.65 -7.14
CA ASP A 4 12.55 -23.80 -7.97
C ASP A 4 13.64 -23.43 -8.98
N VAL A 5 13.68 -22.16 -9.42
CA VAL A 5 14.57 -21.71 -10.49
C VAL A 5 15.67 -20.78 -9.97
N PHE A 6 15.30 -19.81 -9.11
CA PHE A 6 16.24 -18.89 -8.50
C PHE A 6 16.89 -19.50 -7.25
N ALA A 7 18.14 -19.09 -7.00
CA ALA A 7 18.78 -19.39 -5.73
C ALA A 7 18.01 -18.79 -4.54
N GLU A 8 17.97 -19.54 -3.44
CA GLU A 8 17.22 -19.20 -2.23
C GLU A 8 17.69 -17.84 -1.68
N GLY A 9 16.74 -16.91 -1.59
CA GLY A 9 16.98 -15.54 -1.17
C GLY A 9 17.79 -14.69 -2.16
N TYR A 10 17.87 -15.07 -3.44
CA TYR A 10 18.51 -14.30 -4.52
C TYR A 10 17.55 -14.08 -5.70
N TYR A 11 16.28 -13.83 -5.43
CA TYR A 11 15.28 -13.54 -6.48
C TYR A 11 15.43 -12.11 -7.02
N VAL A 12 15.39 -11.09 -6.14
CA VAL A 12 15.55 -9.66 -6.48
C VAL A 12 16.09 -8.87 -5.28
N HIS A 13 16.42 -7.60 -5.51
CA HIS A 13 16.89 -6.64 -4.51
C HIS A 13 18.10 -7.14 -3.71
N THR A 14 19.07 -7.75 -4.39
CA THR A 14 20.14 -8.51 -3.73
C THR A 14 21.35 -7.69 -3.32
N PHE A 15 21.47 -6.42 -3.72
CA PHE A 15 22.61 -5.57 -3.37
C PHE A 15 22.88 -5.50 -1.86
N HIS A 16 21.86 -5.29 -1.04
CA HIS A 16 22.03 -5.26 0.42
C HIS A 16 22.48 -6.62 1.00
N LYS A 17 22.19 -7.73 0.32
CA LYS A 17 22.61 -9.08 0.74
C LYS A 17 24.04 -9.38 0.31
N LEU A 18 24.41 -8.94 -0.90
CA LEU A 18 25.73 -9.15 -1.50
C LEU A 18 26.79 -8.25 -0.87
N LEU A 19 26.43 -7.03 -0.46
CA LEU A 19 27.32 -6.11 0.24
C LEU A 19 26.56 -5.29 1.31
N PRO A 20 26.29 -5.88 2.49
CA PRO A 20 25.50 -5.24 3.55
C PRO A 20 26.11 -3.94 4.05
N TRP A 21 25.31 -2.87 4.08
CA TRP A 21 25.74 -1.54 4.50
C TRP A 21 26.09 -1.48 5.99
N GLN A 22 25.42 -2.29 6.81
CA GLN A 22 25.65 -2.39 8.25
C GLN A 22 27.12 -2.75 8.56
N ASP A 23 27.73 -3.58 7.72
CA ASP A 23 29.09 -4.08 7.94
C ASP A 23 30.16 -3.18 7.31
N ASN A 24 29.82 -2.46 6.23
CA ASN A 24 30.80 -1.82 5.37
C ASN A 24 30.70 -0.29 5.34
N PHE A 25 29.51 0.32 5.44
CA PHE A 25 29.33 1.75 5.12
C PHE A 25 30.17 2.69 5.99
N LYS A 26 30.34 2.37 7.29
CA LYS A 26 31.16 3.19 8.20
C LYS A 26 32.64 3.24 7.82
N LYS A 27 33.16 2.13 7.28
CA LYS A 27 34.59 1.99 6.91
C LYS A 27 34.83 2.35 5.45
N HIS A 28 33.86 2.04 4.60
CA HIS A 28 33.92 2.14 3.15
C HIS A 28 32.67 2.82 2.58
N PRO A 29 32.40 4.10 2.91
CA PRO A 29 31.25 4.82 2.38
C PRO A 29 31.29 4.93 0.84
N GLU A 30 32.48 4.85 0.23
CA GLU A 30 32.71 4.85 -1.22
C GLU A 30 32.14 3.62 -1.97
N TYR A 31 31.80 2.55 -1.26
CA TYR A 31 31.13 1.38 -1.85
C TYR A 31 29.66 1.65 -2.18
N TYR A 32 29.10 2.72 -1.62
CA TYR A 32 27.68 3.03 -1.71
C TYR A 32 27.43 4.28 -2.55
N ALA A 33 26.17 4.44 -2.95
CA ALA A 33 25.75 5.47 -3.88
C ALA A 33 26.11 6.87 -3.38
N PHE A 34 26.54 7.74 -4.30
CA PHE A 34 26.70 9.17 -4.05
C PHE A 34 25.50 9.90 -4.62
N MET A 35 24.77 10.65 -3.81
CA MET A 35 23.60 11.42 -4.25
C MET A 35 23.47 12.67 -3.38
N ASN A 36 23.07 13.79 -3.98
CA ASN A 36 22.88 15.06 -3.26
C ASN A 36 24.08 15.49 -2.40
N GLY A 37 25.31 15.32 -2.92
CA GLY A 37 26.54 15.76 -2.26
C GLY A 37 27.07 14.84 -1.17
N LYS A 38 26.44 13.67 -0.91
CA LYS A 38 26.88 12.73 0.13
C LYS A 38 26.77 11.27 -0.31
N ARG A 39 27.51 10.39 0.38
CA ARG A 39 27.32 8.93 0.28
C ARG A 39 26.09 8.50 1.08
N ILE A 40 25.28 7.63 0.52
CA ILE A 40 24.04 7.11 1.11
C ILE A 40 24.01 5.58 0.99
N ILE A 41 23.31 4.91 1.90
CA ILE A 41 23.28 3.44 2.01
C ILE A 41 22.33 2.75 1.01
N ASP A 42 21.50 3.52 0.32
CA ASP A 42 20.35 3.02 -0.44
C ASP A 42 20.72 2.07 -1.59
N GLN A 43 21.86 2.32 -2.25
CA GLN A 43 22.37 1.51 -3.37
C GLN A 43 23.89 1.40 -3.34
N LEU A 44 24.44 0.49 -4.16
CA LEU A 44 25.88 0.35 -4.37
C LEU A 44 26.42 1.34 -5.42
N CYS A 45 27.71 1.66 -5.33
CA CYS A 45 28.44 2.42 -6.36
C CYS A 45 28.98 1.46 -7.44
N LEU A 46 28.21 1.24 -8.50
CA LEU A 46 28.50 0.23 -9.54
C LEU A 46 29.69 0.55 -10.46
N SER A 47 30.28 1.74 -10.33
CA SER A 47 31.56 2.07 -10.99
C SER A 47 32.80 1.77 -10.14
N ASN A 48 32.62 1.35 -8.88
CA ASN A 48 33.73 1.08 -7.97
C ASN A 48 34.25 -0.37 -8.17
N PRO A 49 35.54 -0.57 -8.52
CA PRO A 49 36.09 -1.91 -8.74
C PRO A 49 36.06 -2.80 -7.48
N ASP A 50 36.26 -2.24 -6.29
CA ASP A 50 36.23 -3.02 -5.04
C ASP A 50 34.83 -3.60 -4.77
N VAL A 51 33.78 -2.86 -5.16
CA VAL A 51 32.38 -3.33 -5.05
C VAL A 51 32.18 -4.53 -5.97
N LEU A 52 32.70 -4.48 -7.20
CA LEU A 52 32.61 -5.59 -8.14
C LEU A 52 33.30 -6.83 -7.60
N GLU A 53 34.53 -6.70 -7.11
CA GLU A 53 35.30 -7.82 -6.54
C GLU A 53 34.57 -8.47 -5.35
N LYS A 54 34.02 -7.63 -4.44
CA LYS A 54 33.28 -8.11 -3.28
C LYS A 54 32.00 -8.83 -3.67
N VAL A 55 31.24 -8.29 -4.62
CA VAL A 55 30.01 -8.92 -5.12
C VAL A 55 30.32 -10.25 -5.79
N ILE A 56 31.32 -10.31 -6.67
CA ILE A 56 31.75 -11.58 -7.30
C ILE A 56 32.16 -12.60 -6.24
N SER A 57 33.03 -12.20 -5.29
CA SER A 57 33.47 -13.10 -4.22
C SER A 57 32.30 -13.65 -3.41
N LYS A 58 31.41 -12.76 -2.94
CA LYS A 58 30.26 -13.15 -2.13
C LYS A 58 29.30 -14.05 -2.92
N LEU A 59 29.01 -13.71 -4.16
CA LEU A 59 28.13 -14.51 -5.01
C LEU A 59 28.72 -15.91 -5.26
N GLY A 60 30.02 -16.01 -5.52
CA GLY A 60 30.71 -17.29 -5.69
C GLY A 60 30.70 -18.17 -4.44
N GLU A 61 30.76 -17.60 -3.24
CA GLU A 61 30.56 -18.35 -1.99
C GLU A 61 29.15 -18.93 -1.88
N GLU A 62 28.15 -18.18 -2.32
CA GLU A 62 26.74 -18.57 -2.21
C GLU A 62 26.38 -19.60 -3.27
N MET A 63 26.93 -19.49 -4.49
CA MET A 63 26.86 -20.51 -5.53
C MET A 63 27.45 -21.85 -5.07
N LYS A 64 28.53 -21.84 -4.28
CA LYS A 64 29.07 -23.08 -3.68
C LYS A 64 28.13 -23.70 -2.64
N ARG A 65 27.30 -22.90 -1.97
CA ARG A 65 26.31 -23.38 -1.00
C ARG A 65 25.03 -23.91 -1.66
N GLN A 66 24.72 -23.44 -2.86
CA GLN A 66 23.54 -23.85 -3.64
C GLN A 66 23.95 -24.28 -5.07
N PRO A 67 24.79 -25.34 -5.21
CA PRO A 67 25.44 -25.68 -6.47
C PRO A 67 24.46 -26.03 -7.61
N GLU A 68 23.27 -26.50 -7.28
CA GLU A 68 22.21 -26.88 -8.21
C GLU A 68 21.52 -25.68 -8.88
N LYS A 69 21.58 -24.49 -8.25
CA LYS A 69 20.87 -23.29 -8.72
C LYS A 69 21.57 -22.65 -9.91
N GLN A 70 20.76 -22.25 -10.90
CA GLN A 70 21.24 -21.68 -12.16
C GLN A 70 21.03 -20.18 -12.26
N LEU A 71 19.95 -19.64 -11.67
CA LEU A 71 19.62 -18.22 -11.74
C LEU A 71 19.97 -17.50 -10.44
N TRP A 72 20.69 -16.40 -10.58
CA TRP A 72 21.19 -15.60 -9.48
C TRP A 72 20.93 -14.13 -9.74
N SER A 73 20.20 -13.45 -8.86
CA SER A 73 19.94 -12.03 -9.02
C SER A 73 21.08 -11.18 -8.48
N VAL A 74 21.52 -10.22 -9.27
CA VAL A 74 22.44 -9.14 -8.89
C VAL A 74 21.75 -7.83 -9.25
N SER A 75 20.92 -7.33 -8.34
CA SER A 75 19.96 -6.28 -8.66
C SER A 75 19.84 -5.22 -7.56
N GLN A 76 19.47 -4.02 -8.00
CA GLN A 76 19.25 -2.84 -7.17
C GLN A 76 18.27 -3.09 -6.02
N ASN A 77 18.49 -2.41 -4.89
CA ASN A 77 17.53 -2.40 -3.78
C ASN A 77 16.23 -1.67 -4.16
N ASP A 78 15.16 -1.92 -3.42
CA ASP A 78 13.81 -1.41 -3.70
C ASP A 78 13.65 0.07 -3.30
N ASN A 79 14.21 0.97 -4.12
CA ASN A 79 14.07 2.43 -4.02
C ASN A 79 14.51 3.13 -5.31
N PHE A 80 14.20 4.42 -5.40
CA PHE A 80 14.52 5.28 -6.55
C PHE A 80 15.96 5.82 -6.58
N SER A 81 16.76 5.59 -5.54
CA SER A 81 18.12 6.11 -5.46
C SER A 81 19.02 5.36 -6.44
N TYR A 82 20.03 6.04 -6.99
CA TYR A 82 21.13 5.42 -7.76
C TYR A 82 22.40 6.25 -7.60
N CYS A 83 23.57 5.66 -7.89
CA CYS A 83 24.83 6.36 -7.71
C CYS A 83 25.05 7.44 -8.78
N GLN A 84 25.34 8.66 -8.33
CA GLN A 84 25.63 9.84 -9.14
C GLN A 84 27.06 10.37 -8.88
N CYS A 85 28.00 9.50 -8.52
CA CYS A 85 29.42 9.86 -8.52
C CYS A 85 29.91 10.15 -9.95
N ASP A 86 31.04 10.85 -10.11
CA ASP A 86 31.53 11.30 -11.42
C ASP A 86 31.65 10.16 -12.45
N GLN A 87 32.11 8.97 -12.02
CA GLN A 87 32.24 7.81 -12.90
C GLN A 87 30.88 7.24 -13.31
N CYS A 88 29.93 7.11 -12.37
CA CYS A 88 28.58 6.65 -12.70
C CYS A 88 27.88 7.68 -13.61
N LYS A 89 27.96 8.98 -13.31
CA LYS A 89 27.39 10.04 -14.14
C LYS A 89 27.89 9.99 -15.57
N LYS A 90 29.21 9.84 -15.76
CA LYS A 90 29.81 9.71 -17.10
C LYS A 90 29.21 8.54 -17.87
N ILE A 91 29.08 7.37 -17.23
CA ILE A 91 28.45 6.20 -17.87
C ILE A 91 26.98 6.48 -18.19
N ILE A 92 26.24 7.13 -17.28
CA ILE A 92 24.83 7.47 -17.51
C ILE A 92 24.66 8.42 -18.69
N GLU A 93 25.54 9.42 -18.82
CA GLU A 93 25.57 10.34 -19.96
C GLU A 93 25.90 9.63 -21.27
N GLU A 94 26.87 8.71 -21.28
CA GLU A 94 27.22 7.88 -22.43
C GLU A 94 26.05 6.97 -22.87
N GLU A 95 25.36 6.37 -21.91
CA GLU A 95 24.32 5.37 -22.14
C GLU A 95 22.92 5.98 -22.30
N GLY A 96 22.75 7.27 -21.97
CA GLY A 96 21.45 7.93 -21.93
C GLY A 96 20.47 7.34 -20.91
N SER A 97 20.94 6.50 -19.97
CA SER A 97 20.10 5.78 -19.01
C SER A 97 20.86 5.46 -17.71
N PRO A 98 20.21 5.60 -16.52
CA PRO A 98 20.70 5.07 -15.25
C PRO A 98 20.91 3.55 -15.21
N ALA A 99 20.37 2.79 -16.17
CA ALA A 99 20.65 1.36 -16.32
C ALA A 99 22.07 1.09 -16.84
N GLY A 100 22.74 2.08 -17.44
CA GLY A 100 24.09 1.95 -18.01
C GLY A 100 25.12 1.37 -17.03
N PRO A 101 25.36 2.01 -15.87
CA PRO A 101 26.24 1.47 -14.84
C PRO A 101 25.84 0.07 -14.36
N LEU A 102 24.53 -0.21 -14.30
CA LEU A 102 24.01 -1.50 -13.86
C LEU A 102 24.37 -2.62 -14.84
N ILE A 103 24.10 -2.45 -16.13
CA ILE A 103 24.40 -3.49 -17.12
C ILE A 103 25.91 -3.67 -17.30
N ARG A 104 26.71 -2.60 -17.28
CA ARG A 104 28.18 -2.74 -17.32
C ARG A 104 28.71 -3.52 -16.11
N PHE A 105 28.14 -3.32 -14.93
CA PHE A 105 28.51 -4.04 -13.72
C PHE A 105 28.08 -5.52 -13.78
N VAL A 106 26.82 -5.78 -14.14
CA VAL A 106 26.25 -7.12 -14.22
C VAL A 106 26.94 -7.97 -15.29
N ASN A 107 27.30 -7.40 -16.43
CA ASN A 107 28.09 -8.10 -17.45
C ASN A 107 29.42 -8.62 -16.88
N LYS A 108 30.14 -7.81 -16.11
CA LYS A 108 31.40 -8.24 -15.47
C LYS A 108 31.18 -9.33 -14.42
N VAL A 109 30.05 -9.30 -13.71
CA VAL A 109 29.69 -10.40 -12.79
C VAL A 109 29.37 -11.67 -13.59
N ALA A 110 28.65 -11.55 -14.69
CA ALA A 110 28.29 -12.67 -15.55
C ALA A 110 29.49 -13.31 -16.27
N GLU A 111 30.52 -12.51 -16.63
CA GLU A 111 31.81 -12.99 -17.12
C GLU A 111 32.54 -13.90 -16.11
N ALA A 112 32.39 -13.62 -14.81
CA ALA A 112 33.00 -14.42 -13.75
C ALA A 112 32.28 -15.76 -13.53
N PHE A 113 31.04 -15.91 -14.00
CA PHE A 113 30.19 -17.09 -13.82
C PHE A 113 29.49 -17.50 -15.13
N PRO A 114 30.25 -17.90 -16.17
CA PRO A 114 29.70 -18.16 -17.51
C PRO A 114 28.74 -19.36 -17.57
N ASP A 115 28.77 -20.24 -16.57
CA ASP A 115 27.86 -21.39 -16.42
C ASP A 115 26.56 -21.05 -15.68
N LYS A 116 26.40 -19.80 -15.24
CA LYS A 116 25.23 -19.31 -14.49
C LYS A 116 24.53 -18.20 -15.24
N THR A 117 23.23 -18.06 -15.00
CA THR A 117 22.44 -16.91 -15.46
C THR A 117 22.42 -15.86 -14.36
N ILE A 118 22.90 -14.65 -14.68
CA ILE A 118 22.82 -13.49 -13.78
C ILE A 118 21.60 -12.66 -14.16
N SER A 119 20.60 -12.62 -13.29
CA SER A 119 19.40 -11.81 -13.47
C SER A 119 19.59 -10.42 -12.85
N THR A 120 19.09 -9.38 -13.50
CA THR A 120 19.06 -8.02 -12.95
C THR A 120 17.75 -7.32 -13.27
N LEU A 121 17.37 -6.33 -12.46
CA LEU A 121 16.16 -5.55 -12.65
C LEU A 121 16.32 -4.45 -13.71
N ALA A 122 15.29 -4.31 -14.53
CA ALA A 122 14.92 -3.08 -15.23
C ALA A 122 13.64 -2.54 -14.56
N TYR A 123 13.85 -1.79 -13.47
CA TYR A 123 12.82 -1.42 -12.49
C TYR A 123 13.03 0.03 -12.04
N GLN A 124 11.96 0.83 -11.96
CA GLN A 124 12.01 2.24 -11.55
C GLN A 124 13.11 3.01 -12.32
N TYR A 125 14.19 3.41 -11.63
CA TYR A 125 15.26 4.21 -12.23
C TYR A 125 15.99 3.49 -13.37
N SER A 126 16.04 2.16 -13.38
CA SER A 126 16.75 1.35 -14.38
C SER A 126 15.84 0.78 -15.47
N ARG A 127 14.56 1.17 -15.49
CA ARG A 127 13.57 0.63 -16.46
C ARG A 127 13.96 0.95 -17.90
N GLN A 128 14.48 2.14 -18.16
CA GLN A 128 14.91 2.55 -19.50
C GLN A 128 16.18 1.81 -19.93
N ALA A 129 16.15 1.15 -21.10
CA ALA A 129 17.31 0.45 -21.65
C ALA A 129 18.50 1.40 -21.90
N PRO A 130 19.76 0.95 -21.67
CA PRO A 130 20.95 1.70 -22.06
C PRO A 130 21.14 1.71 -23.59
N LEU A 131 21.74 2.77 -24.14
CA LEU A 131 21.89 2.94 -25.58
C LEU A 131 23.03 2.12 -26.20
N LEU A 132 24.13 1.90 -25.46
CA LEU A 132 25.38 1.35 -26.00
C LEU A 132 25.67 -0.06 -25.47
N THR A 133 25.59 -0.24 -24.15
CA THR A 133 25.94 -1.52 -23.53
C THR A 133 24.82 -2.53 -23.70
N LYS A 134 25.13 -3.69 -24.29
CA LYS A 134 24.22 -4.83 -24.39
C LYS A 134 24.44 -5.80 -23.22
N PRO A 135 23.38 -6.38 -22.63
CA PRO A 135 23.53 -7.53 -21.73
C PRO A 135 24.25 -8.70 -22.42
N LEU A 136 25.06 -9.46 -21.68
CA LEU A 136 25.64 -10.71 -22.19
C LEU A 136 24.56 -11.81 -22.31
N ASP A 137 24.86 -12.88 -23.06
CA ASP A 137 23.91 -13.97 -23.32
C ASP A 137 23.42 -14.66 -22.02
N ASN A 138 24.26 -14.73 -21.00
CA ASN A 138 23.91 -15.26 -19.67
C ASN A 138 23.40 -14.18 -18.69
N VAL A 139 23.01 -13.00 -19.19
CA VAL A 139 22.36 -11.95 -18.39
C VAL A 139 20.87 -11.91 -18.73
N GLN A 140 20.04 -12.11 -17.70
CA GLN A 140 18.59 -11.99 -17.80
C GLN A 140 18.12 -10.62 -17.32
N ILE A 141 17.24 -9.97 -18.09
CA ILE A 141 16.66 -8.67 -17.72
C ILE A 141 15.24 -8.86 -17.20
N MET A 142 15.06 -8.60 -15.91
CA MET A 142 13.76 -8.61 -15.26
C MET A 142 13.07 -7.25 -15.41
N LEU A 143 12.20 -7.14 -16.42
CA LEU A 143 11.48 -5.90 -16.73
C LEU A 143 10.15 -5.83 -15.98
N CYS A 144 9.91 -4.72 -15.28
CA CYS A 144 8.77 -4.56 -14.37
C CYS A 144 7.76 -3.51 -14.84
N THR A 145 6.47 -3.74 -14.60
CA THR A 145 5.36 -2.83 -15.00
C THR A 145 4.81 -1.97 -13.86
N ILE A 146 5.57 -1.75 -12.78
CA ILE A 146 5.02 -1.29 -11.49
C ILE A 146 4.33 0.08 -11.57
N GLU A 147 4.78 0.98 -12.44
CA GLU A 147 4.26 2.35 -12.53
C GLU A 147 3.01 2.50 -13.41
N LEU A 148 2.51 1.41 -14.00
CA LEU A 148 1.42 1.50 -14.99
C LEU A 148 0.03 1.49 -14.34
N ASN A 149 -0.93 2.07 -15.04
CA ASN A 149 -2.34 1.98 -14.71
C ASN A 149 -2.87 0.54 -14.91
N ARG A 150 -3.70 0.05 -13.98
CA ARG A 150 -4.35 -1.27 -14.11
C ARG A 150 -5.76 -1.25 -14.69
N SER A 151 -6.33 -0.07 -14.97
CA SER A 151 -7.67 0.05 -15.56
C SER A 151 -7.70 -0.05 -17.08
N LYS A 152 -6.56 0.12 -17.76
CA LYS A 152 -6.45 0.17 -19.22
C LYS A 152 -5.35 -0.77 -19.72
N PRO A 153 -5.50 -1.40 -20.91
CA PRO A 153 -4.39 -2.07 -21.57
C PRO A 153 -3.20 -1.12 -21.76
N ILE A 154 -1.98 -1.63 -21.59
CA ILE A 154 -0.75 -0.82 -21.64
C ILE A 154 -0.66 -0.01 -22.94
N THR A 155 -1.02 -0.63 -24.07
CA THR A 155 -0.98 0.02 -25.40
C THR A 155 -2.04 1.09 -25.62
N LYS A 156 -3.05 1.17 -24.74
CA LYS A 156 -4.16 2.14 -24.82
C LYS A 156 -4.02 3.27 -23.79
N ASP A 157 -3.09 3.15 -22.85
CA ASP A 157 -2.81 4.17 -21.85
C ASP A 157 -1.68 5.12 -22.34
N PRO A 158 -1.87 6.45 -22.34
CA PRO A 158 -0.79 7.40 -22.62
C PRO A 158 0.47 7.18 -21.77
N ILE A 159 0.32 6.80 -20.50
CA ILE A 159 1.45 6.53 -19.59
C ILE A 159 2.15 5.20 -19.95
N GLY A 160 1.40 4.24 -20.50
CA GLY A 160 1.93 2.97 -21.00
C GLY A 160 2.86 3.11 -22.21
N LYS A 161 2.79 4.23 -22.95
CA LYS A 161 3.65 4.45 -24.13
C LYS A 161 5.14 4.37 -23.82
N GLN A 162 5.56 4.93 -22.68
CA GLN A 162 6.97 4.88 -22.31
C GLN A 162 7.41 3.44 -22.01
N PHE A 163 6.55 2.65 -21.37
CA PHE A 163 6.86 1.24 -21.11
C PHE A 163 6.92 0.42 -22.40
N VAL A 164 6.01 0.64 -23.36
CA VAL A 164 6.09 -0.04 -24.67
C VAL A 164 7.42 0.25 -25.35
N LYS A 165 7.86 1.52 -25.32
CA LYS A 165 9.17 1.91 -25.83
C LYS A 165 10.31 1.20 -25.07
N ASP A 166 10.25 1.17 -23.74
CA ASP A 166 11.26 0.49 -22.91
C ASP A 166 11.33 -1.02 -23.24
N LEU A 167 10.18 -1.68 -23.39
CA LEU A 167 10.06 -3.09 -23.82
C LEU A 167 10.72 -3.32 -25.19
N GLU A 168 10.37 -2.51 -26.18
CA GLU A 168 10.95 -2.59 -27.53
C GLU A 168 12.46 -2.32 -27.53
N ASP A 169 12.93 -1.36 -26.73
CA ASP A 169 14.35 -1.01 -26.66
C ASP A 169 15.17 -2.10 -25.96
N TRP A 170 14.65 -2.72 -24.90
CA TRP A 170 15.25 -3.92 -24.30
C TRP A 170 15.28 -5.09 -25.30
N GLY A 171 14.19 -5.33 -26.02
CA GLY A 171 14.10 -6.39 -27.03
C GLY A 171 15.08 -6.22 -28.20
N LYS A 172 15.57 -5.01 -28.48
CA LYS A 172 16.61 -4.76 -29.49
C LYS A 172 18.02 -5.19 -29.04
N ILE A 173 18.26 -5.27 -27.73
CA ILE A 173 19.60 -5.50 -27.17
C ILE A 173 19.74 -6.82 -26.43
N THR A 174 18.64 -7.52 -26.12
CA THR A 174 18.65 -8.87 -25.54
C THR A 174 17.38 -9.63 -25.90
N ASN A 175 17.48 -10.97 -25.94
CA ASN A 175 16.35 -11.88 -26.08
C ASN A 175 16.00 -12.59 -24.75
N HIS A 176 16.66 -12.22 -23.65
CA HIS A 176 16.54 -12.88 -22.35
C HIS A 176 15.79 -11.98 -21.35
N ILE A 177 14.54 -11.68 -21.68
CA ILE A 177 13.65 -10.84 -20.86
C ILE A 177 12.76 -11.73 -20.00
N TYR A 178 12.80 -11.48 -18.69
CA TYR A 178 11.84 -11.98 -17.71
C TYR A 178 10.89 -10.85 -17.34
N LEU A 179 9.60 -11.00 -17.61
CA LEU A 179 8.64 -9.98 -17.27
C LEU A 179 8.06 -10.19 -15.88
N TRP A 180 8.13 -9.17 -15.04
CA TRP A 180 7.40 -9.11 -13.79
C TRP A 180 6.23 -8.12 -13.92
N ASP A 181 5.03 -8.66 -14.08
CA ASP A 181 3.79 -7.87 -14.15
C ASP A 181 3.02 -7.94 -12.82
N TYR A 182 2.32 -6.86 -12.47
CA TYR A 182 1.57 -6.75 -11.22
C TYR A 182 0.07 -6.69 -11.51
N THR A 183 -0.70 -7.61 -10.96
CA THR A 183 -2.15 -7.75 -11.23
C THR A 183 -2.98 -7.68 -9.94
N VAL A 184 -2.41 -7.11 -8.88
CA VAL A 184 -2.95 -7.07 -7.52
C VAL A 184 -2.94 -5.65 -6.94
N ASN A 185 -3.75 -5.44 -5.90
CA ASN A 185 -3.62 -4.32 -4.98
C ASN A 185 -2.92 -4.79 -3.69
N PHE A 186 -1.69 -4.37 -3.45
CA PHE A 186 -0.86 -4.81 -2.33
C PHE A 186 -1.36 -4.34 -0.97
N SER A 187 -1.90 -3.12 -0.90
CA SER A 187 -2.43 -2.56 0.34
C SER A 187 -3.82 -3.11 0.68
N HIS A 188 -4.55 -3.61 -0.32
CA HIS A 188 -5.93 -4.07 -0.17
C HIS A 188 -6.23 -5.26 -1.08
N SER A 189 -5.53 -6.40 -0.90
CA SER A 189 -5.62 -7.59 -1.77
C SER A 189 -7.03 -8.17 -1.89
N ILE A 190 -7.86 -7.95 -0.87
CA ILE A 190 -9.27 -8.37 -0.84
C ILE A 190 -10.21 -7.41 -1.56
N SER A 191 -9.83 -6.16 -1.84
CA SER A 191 -10.74 -5.13 -2.38
C SER A 191 -11.07 -5.34 -3.87
N PRO A 192 -12.25 -4.90 -4.37
CA PRO A 192 -12.57 -4.91 -5.79
C PRO A 192 -11.48 -4.23 -6.63
N PHE A 193 -10.84 -5.00 -7.51
CA PHE A 193 -9.72 -4.54 -8.33
C PHE A 193 -9.94 -4.91 -9.81
N PRO A 194 -10.76 -4.12 -10.53
CA PRO A 194 -11.29 -4.50 -11.84
C PRO A 194 -10.24 -4.40 -12.96
N ASN A 195 -9.33 -5.38 -13.04
CA ASN A 195 -8.23 -5.45 -14.01
C ASN A 195 -8.25 -6.71 -14.89
N ILE A 196 -9.23 -7.61 -14.74
CA ILE A 196 -9.30 -8.85 -15.53
C ILE A 196 -9.29 -8.60 -17.04
N HIS A 197 -9.92 -7.51 -17.50
CA HIS A 197 -10.02 -7.18 -18.93
C HIS A 197 -8.70 -6.70 -19.54
N VAL A 198 -7.70 -6.32 -18.75
CA VAL A 198 -6.39 -5.87 -19.27
C VAL A 198 -5.39 -7.02 -19.42
N LEU A 199 -5.64 -8.16 -18.77
CA LEU A 199 -4.69 -9.28 -18.71
C LEU A 199 -4.32 -9.80 -20.11
N GLN A 200 -5.31 -10.17 -20.92
CA GLN A 200 -5.05 -10.68 -22.28
C GLN A 200 -4.36 -9.65 -23.19
N PRO A 201 -4.87 -8.41 -23.34
CA PRO A 201 -4.20 -7.41 -24.17
C PRO A 201 -2.74 -7.17 -23.78
N ASN A 202 -2.42 -7.18 -22.49
CA ASN A 202 -1.05 -7.01 -22.02
C ASN A 202 -0.20 -8.26 -22.33
N LEU A 203 -0.71 -9.47 -22.09
CA LEU A 203 0.01 -10.70 -22.44
C LEU A 203 0.27 -10.83 -23.95
N LYS A 204 -0.65 -10.38 -24.80
CA LYS A 204 -0.44 -10.29 -26.25
C LYS A 204 0.71 -9.34 -26.59
N LEU A 205 0.71 -8.13 -26.02
CA LEU A 205 1.81 -7.17 -26.20
C LEU A 205 3.16 -7.81 -25.86
N PHE A 206 3.26 -8.53 -24.75
CA PHE A 206 4.52 -9.16 -24.33
C PHE A 206 4.92 -10.31 -25.27
N ALA A 207 3.97 -11.15 -25.69
CA ALA A 207 4.22 -12.23 -26.63
C ALA A 207 4.65 -11.71 -28.02
N GLU A 208 4.04 -10.62 -28.51
CA GLU A 208 4.41 -9.94 -29.75
C GLU A 208 5.83 -9.35 -29.71
N ASN A 209 6.36 -9.10 -28.51
CA ASN A 209 7.73 -8.62 -28.27
C ASN A 209 8.70 -9.75 -27.84
N ASP A 210 8.38 -11.01 -28.15
CA ASP A 210 9.21 -12.21 -27.89
C ASP A 210 9.56 -12.45 -26.40
N VAL A 211 8.75 -11.93 -25.47
CA VAL A 211 8.94 -12.16 -24.03
C VAL A 211 8.37 -13.52 -23.63
N LYS A 212 9.26 -14.43 -23.20
CA LYS A 212 8.94 -15.85 -22.94
C LYS A 212 8.87 -16.22 -21.47
N GLU A 213 9.46 -15.42 -20.58
CA GLU A 213 9.47 -15.67 -19.15
C GLU A 213 8.60 -14.65 -18.42
N HIS A 214 7.72 -15.12 -17.55
CA HIS A 214 6.70 -14.28 -16.92
C HIS A 214 6.52 -14.63 -15.45
N PHE A 215 6.45 -13.60 -14.62
CA PHE A 215 5.88 -13.62 -13.29
C PHE A 215 4.70 -12.65 -13.24
N GLN A 216 3.51 -13.20 -13.19
CA GLN A 216 2.25 -12.45 -13.10
C GLN A 216 1.85 -12.38 -11.63
N GLN A 217 2.27 -11.34 -10.93
CA GLN A 217 2.08 -11.20 -9.49
C GLN A 217 0.65 -10.76 -9.18
N SER A 218 -0.19 -11.75 -8.87
CA SER A 218 -1.56 -11.56 -8.37
C SER A 218 -1.69 -11.76 -6.85
N ASN A 219 -0.61 -12.18 -6.16
CA ASN A 219 -0.57 -12.59 -4.75
C ASN A 219 -1.78 -13.46 -4.37
N THR A 220 -1.83 -14.70 -4.84
CA THR A 220 -3.06 -15.53 -4.87
C THR A 220 -3.41 -16.16 -3.52
N GLY A 221 -3.89 -15.34 -2.58
CA GLY A 221 -4.47 -15.80 -1.31
C GLY A 221 -5.95 -16.16 -1.44
N ILE A 222 -6.45 -17.04 -0.58
CA ILE A 222 -7.89 -17.29 -0.46
C ILE A 222 -8.57 -15.99 0.00
N ALA A 223 -9.73 -15.68 -0.58
CA ALA A 223 -10.49 -14.44 -0.39
C ALA A 223 -9.84 -13.16 -0.94
N HIS A 224 -8.66 -13.23 -1.55
CA HIS A 224 -8.20 -12.10 -2.37
C HIS A 224 -9.10 -11.96 -3.60
N GLU A 225 -9.21 -10.75 -4.12
CA GLU A 225 -10.21 -10.45 -5.14
C GLU A 225 -10.01 -11.29 -6.40
N PHE A 226 -11.00 -12.17 -6.64
CA PHE A 226 -11.02 -13.13 -7.74
C PHE A 226 -9.71 -13.88 -7.95
N SER A 227 -9.01 -14.20 -6.86
CA SER A 227 -7.72 -14.89 -6.85
C SER A 227 -7.72 -16.15 -7.70
N GLU A 228 -8.74 -17.00 -7.52
CA GLU A 228 -8.89 -18.28 -8.21
C GLU A 228 -9.15 -18.08 -9.71
N LEU A 229 -10.05 -17.14 -10.06
CA LEU A 229 -10.36 -16.81 -11.46
C LEU A 229 -9.14 -16.19 -12.16
N LYS A 230 -8.45 -15.25 -11.52
CA LYS A 230 -7.24 -14.62 -12.08
C LYS A 230 -6.14 -15.65 -12.29
N SER A 231 -5.92 -16.54 -11.33
CA SER A 231 -4.95 -17.63 -11.46
C SER A 231 -5.29 -18.55 -12.63
N TYR A 232 -6.56 -18.96 -12.74
CA TYR A 232 -7.03 -19.81 -13.83
C TYR A 232 -6.84 -19.14 -15.19
N LEU A 233 -7.27 -17.88 -15.31
CA LEU A 233 -7.20 -17.13 -16.55
C LEU A 233 -5.76 -16.83 -16.97
N LEU A 234 -4.91 -16.37 -16.03
CA LEU A 234 -3.50 -16.11 -16.31
C LEU A 234 -2.77 -17.39 -16.75
N ALA A 235 -3.00 -18.52 -16.10
CA ALA A 235 -2.40 -19.80 -16.50
C ALA A 235 -2.78 -20.20 -17.93
N LYS A 236 -4.07 -20.03 -18.31
CA LYS A 236 -4.55 -20.30 -19.68
C LYS A 236 -3.95 -19.32 -20.69
N LEU A 237 -3.91 -18.04 -20.37
CA LEU A 237 -3.42 -17.00 -21.28
C LEU A 237 -1.88 -17.02 -21.45
N LEU A 238 -1.13 -17.39 -20.42
CA LEU A 238 0.31 -17.62 -20.52
C LEU A 238 0.63 -18.80 -21.45
N TRP A 239 -0.25 -19.80 -21.49
CA TRP A 239 -0.14 -20.89 -22.45
C TRP A 239 -0.55 -20.47 -23.86
N ASN A 240 -1.64 -19.70 -23.99
CA ASN A 240 -2.14 -19.19 -25.26
C ASN A 240 -2.87 -17.84 -25.08
N PRO A 241 -2.27 -16.71 -25.47
CA PRO A 241 -2.89 -15.40 -25.32
C PRO A 241 -4.01 -15.14 -26.33
N GLU A 242 -4.23 -16.02 -27.32
CA GLU A 242 -5.27 -15.89 -28.36
C GLU A 242 -6.63 -16.51 -27.96
N LEU A 243 -6.75 -17.06 -26.74
CA LEU A 243 -7.99 -17.67 -26.26
C LEU A 243 -9.16 -16.67 -26.20
N ASP A 244 -10.39 -17.17 -26.36
CA ASP A 244 -11.58 -16.39 -26.04
C ASP A 244 -11.72 -16.27 -24.52
N VAL A 245 -11.35 -15.11 -23.98
CA VAL A 245 -11.42 -14.80 -22.54
C VAL A 245 -12.83 -14.98 -21.98
N THR A 246 -13.87 -14.66 -22.76
CA THR A 246 -15.26 -14.80 -22.33
C THR A 246 -15.59 -16.28 -22.08
N SER A 247 -15.16 -17.15 -23.00
CA SER A 247 -15.32 -18.60 -22.87
C SER A 247 -14.59 -19.14 -21.64
N VAL A 248 -13.35 -18.72 -21.42
CA VAL A 248 -12.54 -19.15 -20.25
C VAL A 248 -13.16 -18.69 -18.93
N ILE A 249 -13.65 -17.45 -18.85
CA ILE A 249 -14.37 -16.94 -17.67
C ILE A 249 -15.67 -17.72 -17.46
N ASN A 250 -16.40 -18.04 -18.53
CA ASN A 250 -17.64 -18.82 -18.43
C ASN A 250 -17.37 -20.23 -17.91
N GLU A 251 -16.38 -20.92 -18.48
CA GLU A 251 -15.94 -22.26 -18.05
C GLU A 251 -15.57 -22.27 -16.56
N PHE A 252 -14.73 -21.33 -16.12
CA PHE A 252 -14.36 -21.21 -14.71
C PHE A 252 -15.58 -20.94 -13.84
N ALA A 253 -16.40 -19.95 -14.22
CA ALA A 253 -17.54 -19.56 -13.41
C ALA A 253 -18.51 -20.73 -13.24
N ASP A 254 -18.89 -21.38 -14.35
CA ASP A 254 -19.83 -22.50 -14.36
C ASP A 254 -19.32 -23.69 -13.52
N GLY A 255 -18.01 -23.95 -13.52
CA GLY A 255 -17.40 -25.01 -12.70
C GLY A 255 -17.23 -24.63 -11.23
N TYR A 256 -16.81 -23.40 -10.93
CA TYR A 256 -16.44 -22.97 -9.57
C TYR A 256 -17.62 -22.41 -8.77
N TYR A 257 -18.56 -21.71 -9.41
CA TYR A 257 -19.73 -21.10 -8.75
C TYR A 257 -21.05 -21.85 -9.03
N GLY A 258 -21.07 -22.79 -10.00
CA GLY A 258 -22.23 -23.66 -10.24
C GLY A 258 -23.50 -22.86 -10.59
N PRO A 259 -24.64 -23.07 -9.90
CA PRO A 259 -25.88 -22.31 -10.16
C PRO A 259 -25.76 -20.78 -10.02
N ALA A 260 -24.80 -20.28 -9.25
CA ALA A 260 -24.58 -18.84 -9.05
C ALA A 260 -23.87 -18.14 -10.22
N SER A 261 -23.29 -18.90 -11.16
CA SER A 261 -22.45 -18.40 -12.25
C SER A 261 -23.04 -17.27 -13.10
N PRO A 262 -24.34 -17.27 -13.47
CA PRO A 262 -24.93 -16.15 -14.19
C PRO A 262 -24.82 -14.82 -13.45
N PHE A 263 -24.90 -14.83 -12.12
CA PHE A 263 -24.86 -13.62 -11.30
C PHE A 263 -23.44 -13.16 -11.01
N ILE A 264 -22.52 -14.09 -10.77
CA ILE A 264 -21.09 -13.75 -10.62
C ILE A 264 -20.55 -13.14 -11.93
N ARG A 265 -20.93 -13.68 -13.09
CA ARG A 265 -20.59 -13.08 -14.39
C ARG A 265 -21.15 -11.66 -14.55
N LYS A 266 -22.40 -11.42 -14.14
CA LYS A 266 -22.97 -10.05 -14.14
C LYS A 266 -22.14 -9.09 -13.31
N TYR A 267 -21.68 -9.52 -12.13
CA TYR A 267 -20.81 -8.71 -11.27
C TYR A 267 -19.46 -8.40 -11.95
N ILE A 268 -18.75 -9.42 -12.46
CA ILE A 268 -17.47 -9.25 -13.18
C ILE A 268 -17.61 -8.27 -14.35
N TYR A 269 -18.62 -8.46 -15.20
CA TYR A 269 -18.81 -7.60 -16.37
C TYR A 269 -19.27 -6.19 -16.01
N SER A 270 -20.03 -6.02 -14.93
CA SER A 270 -20.45 -4.69 -14.48
C SER A 270 -19.29 -3.92 -13.84
N LEU A 271 -18.42 -4.58 -13.08
CA LEU A 271 -17.16 -4.00 -12.60
C LEU A 271 -16.30 -3.51 -13.77
N LYS A 272 -16.06 -4.38 -14.77
CA LYS A 272 -15.33 -4.04 -16.01
C LYS A 272 -15.95 -2.81 -16.69
N ASN A 273 -17.26 -2.83 -16.93
CA ASN A 273 -17.92 -1.74 -17.64
C ASN A 273 -17.83 -0.41 -16.89
N ASN A 274 -17.94 -0.44 -15.56
CA ASN A 274 -17.90 0.78 -14.75
C ASN A 274 -16.50 1.36 -14.63
N ILE A 275 -15.45 0.55 -14.46
CA ILE A 275 -14.08 1.07 -14.49
C ILE A 275 -13.76 1.69 -15.84
N GLN A 276 -14.14 1.05 -16.95
CA GLN A 276 -13.90 1.55 -18.30
C GLN A 276 -14.63 2.87 -18.61
N LYS A 277 -15.77 3.13 -17.96
CA LYS A 277 -16.52 4.40 -18.08
C LYS A 277 -15.93 5.53 -17.23
N SER A 278 -15.27 5.20 -16.13
CA SER A 278 -14.86 6.18 -15.13
C SER A 278 -13.55 6.92 -15.44
N ASP A 279 -12.76 6.43 -16.40
CA ASP A 279 -11.38 6.88 -16.68
C ASP A 279 -10.43 6.86 -15.46
N GLU A 280 -10.85 6.23 -14.35
CA GLU A 280 -10.14 6.15 -13.08
C GLU A 280 -8.79 5.43 -13.23
N TRP A 281 -7.79 5.92 -12.49
CA TRP A 281 -6.49 5.28 -12.39
C TRP A 281 -6.55 4.17 -11.34
N LEU A 282 -6.34 2.93 -11.76
CA LEU A 282 -6.35 1.80 -10.84
C LEU A 282 -4.93 1.56 -10.30
N ASP A 283 -4.67 2.12 -9.11
CA ASP A 283 -3.40 2.02 -8.39
C ASP A 283 -3.29 0.70 -7.60
N ILE A 284 -2.13 0.05 -7.67
CA ILE A 284 -1.79 -1.18 -6.95
C ILE A 284 -1.63 -0.97 -5.43
N TYR A 285 -1.73 0.27 -4.94
CA TYR A 285 -1.83 0.61 -3.51
C TYR A 285 -3.10 1.42 -3.16
N GLY A 286 -4.03 1.54 -4.11
CA GLY A 286 -5.20 2.42 -3.98
C GLY A 286 -6.20 1.93 -2.95
N HIS A 287 -6.62 2.82 -2.05
CA HIS A 287 -7.67 2.52 -1.06
C HIS A 287 -9.06 2.51 -1.74
N PRO A 288 -10.00 1.61 -1.38
CA PRO A 288 -11.34 1.58 -2.00
C PRO A 288 -12.13 2.89 -1.91
N THR A 289 -11.85 3.72 -0.91
CA THR A 289 -12.47 5.05 -0.77
C THR A 289 -12.13 6.01 -1.90
N ALA A 290 -10.97 5.83 -2.57
CA ALA A 290 -10.61 6.62 -3.74
C ALA A 290 -11.60 6.41 -4.89
N TYR A 291 -12.24 5.24 -4.96
CA TYR A 291 -13.13 4.84 -6.04
C TYR A 291 -14.62 4.93 -5.69
N GLN A 292 -14.94 5.51 -4.53
CA GLN A 292 -16.31 5.56 -3.97
C GLN A 292 -17.33 6.32 -4.84
N ASN A 293 -16.85 7.10 -5.80
CA ASN A 293 -17.65 7.89 -6.74
C ASN A 293 -17.63 7.33 -8.17
N THR A 294 -16.90 6.24 -8.42
CA THR A 294 -16.74 5.63 -9.74
C THR A 294 -17.33 4.22 -9.76
N PHE A 295 -16.51 3.18 -9.95
CA PHE A 295 -17.01 1.80 -9.97
C PHE A 295 -17.50 1.31 -8.60
N LEU A 296 -17.17 2.02 -7.50
CA LEU A 296 -17.72 1.78 -6.16
C LEU A 296 -18.76 2.84 -5.73
N SER A 297 -19.42 3.51 -6.69
CA SER A 297 -20.57 4.39 -6.41
C SER A 297 -21.68 3.66 -5.66
N ALA A 298 -22.52 4.41 -4.93
CA ALA A 298 -23.65 3.84 -4.19
C ALA A 298 -24.59 3.03 -5.10
N GLU A 299 -24.87 3.54 -6.30
CA GLU A 299 -25.68 2.85 -7.32
C GLU A 299 -25.03 1.53 -7.75
N ASN A 300 -23.73 1.55 -8.07
CA ASN A 300 -23.01 0.36 -8.51
C ASN A 300 -22.93 -0.69 -7.39
N ILE A 301 -22.66 -0.29 -6.15
CA ILE A 301 -22.65 -1.20 -4.99
C ILE A 301 -24.02 -1.82 -4.76
N ALA A 302 -25.12 -1.06 -4.87
CA ALA A 302 -26.47 -1.60 -4.73
C ALA A 302 -26.74 -2.67 -5.80
N LEU A 303 -26.34 -2.40 -7.04
CA LEU A 303 -26.44 -3.36 -8.14
C LEU A 303 -25.61 -4.62 -7.87
N TYR A 304 -24.37 -4.47 -7.44
CA TYR A 304 -23.48 -5.59 -7.13
C TYR A 304 -24.00 -6.46 -5.98
N ASN A 305 -24.54 -5.84 -4.92
CA ASN A 305 -25.19 -6.59 -3.84
C ASN A 305 -26.36 -7.42 -4.35
N SER A 306 -27.21 -6.87 -5.24
CA SER A 306 -28.32 -7.64 -5.81
C SER A 306 -27.86 -8.88 -6.60
N TYR A 307 -26.70 -8.80 -7.26
CA TYR A 307 -26.12 -9.96 -7.93
C TYR A 307 -25.64 -11.01 -6.94
N PHE A 308 -24.99 -10.59 -5.85
CA PHE A 308 -24.56 -11.52 -4.81
C PHE A 308 -25.74 -12.14 -4.05
N ASP A 309 -26.82 -11.39 -3.81
CA ASP A 309 -28.03 -11.92 -3.16
C ASP A 309 -28.66 -13.04 -4.00
N GLU A 310 -28.79 -12.84 -5.31
CA GLU A 310 -29.29 -13.87 -6.22
C GLU A 310 -28.31 -15.03 -6.38
N ALA A 311 -26.99 -14.78 -6.35
CA ALA A 311 -25.95 -15.81 -6.35
C ALA A 311 -26.04 -16.72 -5.11
N GLU A 312 -26.14 -16.12 -3.91
CA GLU A 312 -26.26 -16.87 -2.66
C GLU A 312 -27.57 -17.67 -2.60
N LYS A 313 -28.67 -17.08 -3.09
CA LYS A 313 -29.95 -17.76 -3.20
C LYS A 313 -29.89 -18.97 -4.13
N ALA A 314 -29.27 -18.83 -5.30
CA ALA A 314 -29.12 -19.90 -6.28
C ALA A 314 -28.28 -21.08 -5.76
N SER A 315 -27.32 -20.82 -4.88
CA SER A 315 -26.43 -21.84 -4.28
C SER A 315 -26.81 -22.23 -2.85
N SER A 316 -27.95 -21.76 -2.32
CA SER A 316 -28.32 -21.91 -0.90
C SER A 316 -28.38 -23.34 -0.37
N LEU A 317 -28.68 -24.32 -1.24
CA LEU A 317 -28.72 -25.74 -0.90
C LEU A 317 -27.42 -26.50 -1.19
N LEU A 318 -26.39 -25.80 -1.67
CA LEU A 318 -25.11 -26.37 -2.08
C LEU A 318 -23.97 -25.68 -1.30
N PRO A 319 -23.59 -26.21 -0.12
CA PRO A 319 -22.69 -25.51 0.81
C PRO A 319 -21.35 -25.09 0.21
N GLU A 320 -20.77 -25.89 -0.67
CA GLU A 320 -19.49 -25.59 -1.33
C GLU A 320 -19.61 -24.38 -2.27
N TYR A 321 -20.57 -24.40 -3.20
CA TYR A 321 -20.82 -23.25 -4.08
C TYR A 321 -21.24 -22.00 -3.30
N LEU A 322 -22.02 -22.16 -2.23
CA LEU A 322 -22.39 -21.04 -1.36
C LEU A 322 -21.16 -20.41 -0.70
N LEU A 323 -20.21 -21.22 -0.24
CA LEU A 323 -18.96 -20.73 0.35
C LEU A 323 -18.11 -19.98 -0.69
N HIS A 324 -18.01 -20.48 -1.94
CA HIS A 324 -17.32 -19.77 -3.01
C HIS A 324 -17.96 -18.40 -3.31
N VAL A 325 -19.30 -18.34 -3.38
CA VAL A 325 -20.02 -17.07 -3.58
C VAL A 325 -19.78 -16.10 -2.43
N LYS A 326 -19.88 -16.56 -1.18
CA LYS A 326 -19.63 -15.72 0.01
C LYS A 326 -18.19 -15.23 0.06
N THR A 327 -17.23 -16.09 -0.28
CA THR A 327 -15.81 -15.73 -0.36
C THR A 327 -15.59 -14.62 -1.40
N ALA A 328 -16.19 -14.73 -2.59
CA ALA A 328 -16.13 -13.67 -3.60
C ALA A 328 -16.83 -12.36 -3.15
N ARG A 329 -17.91 -12.46 -2.35
CA ARG A 329 -18.63 -11.30 -1.81
C ARG A 329 -17.80 -10.51 -0.79
N MET A 330 -16.86 -11.16 -0.10
CA MET A 330 -16.01 -10.50 0.90
C MET A 330 -15.31 -9.26 0.34
N SER A 331 -14.91 -9.26 -0.93
CA SER A 331 -14.33 -8.09 -1.59
C SER A 331 -15.26 -6.89 -1.57
N LEU A 332 -16.51 -7.06 -1.99
CA LEU A 332 -17.50 -5.99 -1.97
C LEU A 332 -17.82 -5.54 -0.54
N GLN A 333 -17.95 -6.47 0.42
CA GLN A 333 -18.18 -6.15 1.82
C GLN A 333 -17.05 -5.32 2.41
N TYR A 334 -15.79 -5.69 2.16
CA TYR A 334 -14.62 -4.93 2.58
C TYR A 334 -14.66 -3.49 2.05
N ALA A 335 -14.93 -3.32 0.75
CA ALA A 335 -15.06 -1.98 0.16
C ALA A 335 -16.19 -1.15 0.77
N ILE A 336 -17.36 -1.76 1.04
CA ILE A 336 -18.48 -1.09 1.71
C ILE A 336 -18.08 -0.64 3.12
N MET A 337 -17.45 -1.52 3.89
CA MET A 337 -17.01 -1.23 5.25
C MET A 337 -15.97 -0.09 5.27
N GLU A 338 -14.98 -0.11 4.37
CA GLU A 338 -13.97 0.96 4.27
C GLU A 338 -14.56 2.30 3.81
N ILE A 339 -15.49 2.29 2.86
CA ILE A 339 -16.23 3.50 2.47
C ILE A 339 -17.08 4.02 3.63
N GLY A 340 -17.75 3.12 4.35
CA GLY A 340 -18.55 3.47 5.52
C GLY A 340 -17.71 4.02 6.67
N LYS A 341 -16.47 3.56 6.84
CA LYS A 341 -15.52 4.15 7.81
C LYS A 341 -15.25 5.61 7.46
N ASN A 342 -14.97 5.90 6.18
CA ASN A 342 -14.73 7.25 5.69
C ASN A 342 -15.97 8.16 5.77
N ASP A 343 -17.17 7.61 5.59
CA ASP A 343 -18.46 8.31 5.66
C ASP A 343 -19.23 8.02 6.96
N MET A 344 -18.55 7.91 8.11
CA MET A 344 -19.09 7.31 9.36
C MET A 344 -20.55 7.63 9.70
N PHE A 345 -20.99 8.89 9.56
CA PHE A 345 -22.35 9.35 9.89
C PHE A 345 -23.18 9.74 8.68
N GLY A 346 -22.64 9.60 7.47
CA GLY A 346 -23.38 9.88 6.25
C GLY A 346 -24.29 8.73 5.85
N GLU A 347 -24.82 8.83 4.63
CA GLU A 347 -25.77 7.86 4.10
C GLU A 347 -25.15 6.45 3.95
N ARG A 348 -23.83 6.38 3.73
CA ARG A 348 -23.10 5.12 3.53
C ARG A 348 -22.30 4.69 4.77
N GLY A 349 -22.43 5.44 5.86
CA GLY A 349 -21.67 5.27 7.10
C GLY A 349 -22.05 4.06 7.94
N TRP A 350 -21.43 3.95 9.11
CA TRP A 350 -21.78 2.96 10.13
C TRP A 350 -22.89 3.42 11.07
N TYR A 351 -23.19 4.72 11.08
CA TYR A 351 -24.21 5.31 11.94
C TYR A 351 -25.28 6.01 11.10
N LYS A 352 -26.48 6.06 11.67
CA LYS A 352 -27.59 6.90 11.19
C LYS A 352 -28.07 7.80 12.31
N GLU A 353 -28.57 8.97 11.96
CA GLU A 353 -29.19 9.88 12.92
C GLU A 353 -30.67 9.51 13.08
N GLU A 354 -31.08 9.15 14.30
CA GLU A 354 -32.46 8.88 14.68
C GLU A 354 -32.81 9.70 15.93
N ASN A 355 -33.83 10.56 15.83
CA ASN A 355 -34.27 11.44 16.92
C ASN A 355 -33.16 12.30 17.55
N GLY A 356 -32.14 12.68 16.77
CA GLY A 356 -30.99 13.46 17.23
C GLY A 356 -29.91 12.64 17.93
N GLU A 357 -30.04 11.32 17.99
CA GLU A 357 -29.01 10.39 18.45
C GLU A 357 -28.40 9.62 17.27
N PHE A 358 -27.10 9.32 17.35
CA PHE A 358 -26.44 8.44 16.38
C PHE A 358 -26.53 7.00 16.85
N VAL A 359 -27.28 6.20 16.09
CA VAL A 359 -27.41 4.76 16.33
C VAL A 359 -26.63 3.97 15.28
N PRO A 360 -25.92 2.90 15.66
CA PRO A 360 -25.26 2.04 14.70
C PRO A 360 -26.26 1.43 13.70
N ARG A 361 -25.84 1.35 12.44
CA ARG A 361 -26.55 0.66 11.37
C ARG A 361 -26.37 -0.84 11.55
N GLN A 362 -27.46 -1.53 11.85
CA GLN A 362 -27.43 -2.97 12.09
C GLN A 362 -26.93 -3.74 10.86
N GLU A 363 -27.28 -3.27 9.66
CA GLU A 363 -26.82 -3.84 8.39
C GLU A 363 -25.30 -3.84 8.23
N MET A 364 -24.61 -2.83 8.77
CA MET A 364 -23.15 -2.74 8.72
C MET A 364 -22.49 -3.64 9.77
N ILE A 365 -23.10 -3.74 10.96
CA ILE A 365 -22.67 -4.68 12.00
C ILE A 365 -22.80 -6.12 11.50
N ASP A 366 -23.96 -6.47 10.93
CA ASP A 366 -24.22 -7.80 10.39
C ASP A 366 -23.26 -8.13 9.24
N MET A 367 -22.91 -7.13 8.41
CA MET A 367 -21.91 -7.29 7.35
C MET A 367 -20.52 -7.61 7.92
N LEU A 368 -20.09 -6.93 8.98
CA LEU A 368 -18.80 -7.20 9.64
C LEU A 368 -18.76 -8.62 10.23
N GLU A 369 -19.84 -9.06 10.88
CA GLU A 369 -19.93 -10.42 11.42
C GLU A 369 -19.97 -11.46 10.31
N ALA A 370 -20.69 -11.21 9.21
CA ALA A 370 -20.74 -12.09 8.04
C ALA A 370 -19.39 -12.19 7.34
N PHE A 371 -18.68 -11.07 7.17
CA PHE A 371 -17.32 -11.02 6.63
C PHE A 371 -16.37 -11.86 7.49
N TYR A 372 -16.38 -11.65 8.81
CA TYR A 372 -15.50 -12.38 9.72
C TYR A 372 -15.83 -13.87 9.76
N LYS A 373 -17.12 -14.24 9.82
CA LYS A 373 -17.53 -15.65 9.75
C LYS A 373 -17.04 -16.30 8.46
N THR A 374 -17.29 -15.68 7.31
CA THR A 374 -16.87 -16.20 6.01
C THR A 374 -15.36 -16.35 5.93
N SER A 375 -14.60 -15.37 6.44
CA SER A 375 -13.14 -15.43 6.48
C SER A 375 -12.60 -16.66 7.22
N ARG A 376 -13.28 -17.10 8.29
CA ARG A 376 -12.92 -18.32 9.01
C ARG A 376 -13.37 -19.57 8.27
N ASP A 377 -14.57 -19.56 7.72
CA ASP A 377 -15.12 -20.70 6.98
C ASP A 377 -14.29 -21.05 5.74
N CYS A 378 -13.73 -20.05 5.04
CA CYS A 378 -12.88 -20.26 3.86
C CYS A 378 -11.38 -20.31 4.18
N ASN A 379 -10.96 -20.08 5.43
CA ASN A 379 -9.55 -19.92 5.81
C ASN A 379 -8.85 -18.83 4.97
N ALA A 380 -9.42 -17.63 5.02
CA ALA A 380 -8.96 -16.46 4.27
C ALA A 380 -7.48 -16.12 4.56
N SER A 381 -6.80 -15.64 3.52
CA SER A 381 -5.46 -15.08 3.64
C SER A 381 -5.46 -13.67 4.24
N VAL A 382 -4.27 -13.13 4.48
CA VAL A 382 -4.10 -11.75 5.00
C VAL A 382 -4.66 -10.71 4.03
N ILE A 383 -5.25 -9.64 4.55
CA ILE A 383 -5.90 -8.57 3.77
C ILE A 383 -4.91 -7.76 2.93
N ASN A 384 -3.64 -7.68 3.36
CA ASN A 384 -2.61 -6.88 2.71
C ASN A 384 -1.21 -7.48 2.85
N GLU A 385 -0.25 -6.93 2.10
CA GLU A 385 1.14 -7.40 2.07
C GLU A 385 1.89 -7.26 3.41
N SER A 386 1.40 -6.39 4.31
CA SER A 386 1.96 -6.21 5.64
C SER A 386 1.54 -7.29 6.62
N GLY A 387 0.69 -8.23 6.20
CA GLY A 387 0.27 -9.37 7.01
C GLY A 387 -0.95 -9.13 7.90
N LEU A 388 -1.79 -8.12 7.61
CA LEU A 388 -3.01 -7.87 8.38
C LEU A 388 -4.00 -9.04 8.24
N SER A 389 -4.27 -9.77 9.32
CA SER A 389 -5.24 -10.86 9.30
C SER A 389 -6.69 -10.35 9.26
N CYS A 390 -7.64 -11.18 8.78
CA CYS A 390 -9.06 -10.86 8.84
C CYS A 390 -9.58 -10.70 10.28
N GLU A 391 -9.02 -11.43 11.24
CA GLU A 391 -9.35 -11.32 12.67
C GLU A 391 -8.87 -9.99 13.27
N ASP A 392 -7.63 -9.59 12.99
CA ASP A 392 -7.10 -8.29 13.42
C ASP A 392 -7.89 -7.14 12.83
N TYR A 393 -8.25 -7.24 11.54
CA TYR A 393 -9.11 -6.26 10.88
C TYR A 393 -10.51 -6.20 11.52
N TYR A 394 -11.10 -7.34 11.86
CA TYR A 394 -12.40 -7.40 12.54
C TYR A 394 -12.35 -6.68 13.89
N HIS A 395 -11.35 -6.98 14.73
CA HIS A 395 -11.19 -6.34 16.02
C HIS A 395 -10.84 -4.85 15.91
N ALA A 396 -10.00 -4.47 14.95
CA ALA A 396 -9.70 -3.08 14.65
C ALA A 396 -10.95 -2.32 14.19
N THR A 397 -11.77 -2.93 13.33
CA THR A 397 -13.02 -2.33 12.86
C THR A 397 -14.01 -2.18 14.01
N LYS A 398 -14.20 -3.20 14.86
CA LYS A 398 -15.05 -3.10 16.06
C LYS A 398 -14.65 -1.96 16.99
N ARG A 399 -13.35 -1.76 17.21
CA ARG A 399 -12.86 -0.62 17.99
C ARG A 399 -13.10 0.71 17.28
N PHE A 400 -12.87 0.76 15.97
CA PHE A 400 -13.03 1.98 15.18
C PHE A 400 -14.48 2.47 15.14
N ILE A 401 -15.43 1.53 15.03
CA ILE A 401 -16.87 1.83 15.00
C ILE A 401 -17.45 1.97 16.41
N ASP A 402 -16.68 1.82 17.49
CA ASP A 402 -17.11 2.14 18.85
C ASP A 402 -16.96 3.66 19.09
N VAL A 403 -17.81 4.41 18.39
CA VAL A 403 -17.74 5.86 18.32
C VAL A 403 -18.17 6.46 19.65
N GLN A 404 -17.35 7.37 20.17
CA GLN A 404 -17.60 8.05 21.44
C GLN A 404 -18.57 9.22 21.25
N VAL A 405 -19.76 8.96 20.68
CA VAL A 405 -20.80 9.99 20.51
C VAL A 405 -21.45 10.32 21.85
N LYS A 406 -21.75 9.28 22.63
CA LYS A 406 -22.48 9.45 23.88
C LYS A 406 -21.58 10.09 24.94
N ASP A 407 -22.10 11.15 25.56
CA ASP A 407 -21.48 11.95 26.61
C ASP A 407 -20.20 12.73 26.20
N ASN A 408 -19.74 12.64 24.94
CA ASN A 408 -18.63 13.46 24.47
C ASN A 408 -19.10 14.87 24.11
N LEU A 409 -18.79 15.84 24.98
CA LEU A 409 -19.17 17.24 24.81
C LEU A 409 -18.49 17.91 23.60
N ALA A 410 -17.38 17.36 23.10
CA ALA A 410 -16.67 17.86 21.94
C ALA A 410 -17.32 17.46 20.60
N PHE A 411 -18.25 16.49 20.60
CA PHE A 411 -18.84 15.98 19.36
C PHE A 411 -19.54 17.08 18.54
N ARG A 412 -19.16 17.19 17.26
CA ARG A 412 -19.57 18.20 16.27
C ARG A 412 -19.31 19.66 16.66
N LYS A 413 -18.43 19.90 17.62
CA LYS A 413 -18.07 21.24 18.05
C LYS A 413 -17.03 21.87 17.14
N THR A 414 -16.98 23.20 17.18
CA THR A 414 -16.08 23.94 16.29
C THR A 414 -14.65 23.82 16.80
N VAL A 415 -13.74 23.46 15.90
CA VAL A 415 -12.29 23.40 16.16
C VAL A 415 -11.56 24.33 15.23
N SER A 416 -10.53 24.99 15.76
CA SER A 416 -9.55 25.77 15.01
C SER A 416 -8.15 25.26 15.33
N ALA A 417 -7.22 25.36 14.36
CA ALA A 417 -5.83 25.00 14.56
C ALA A 417 -4.90 26.09 14.01
N LYS A 418 -3.72 26.21 14.62
CA LYS A 418 -2.68 27.13 14.18
C LYS A 418 -1.29 26.48 14.30
N PRO A 419 -0.54 26.30 13.20
CA PRO A 419 -1.02 26.37 11.80
C PRO A 419 -2.05 25.27 11.48
N LEU A 420 -2.69 25.35 10.30
CA LEU A 420 -3.60 24.32 9.80
C LEU A 420 -2.85 23.01 9.50
N PRO A 421 -3.51 21.83 9.61
CA PRO A 421 -2.93 20.55 9.24
C PRO A 421 -2.70 20.45 7.73
N SER A 422 -1.91 19.46 7.31
CA SER A 422 -1.71 19.19 5.89
C SER A 422 -2.99 18.67 5.21
N GLU A 423 -3.29 19.18 4.02
CA GLU A 423 -4.40 18.71 3.17
C GLU A 423 -4.19 17.27 2.66
N LYS A 424 -2.98 16.71 2.79
CA LYS A 424 -2.65 15.34 2.37
C LYS A 424 -3.44 14.26 3.14
N TYR A 425 -3.92 14.58 4.33
CA TYR A 425 -4.58 13.62 5.23
C TYR A 425 -5.93 14.18 5.68
N SER A 426 -6.99 13.39 5.47
CA SER A 426 -8.38 13.80 5.74
C SER A 426 -8.74 15.18 5.16
N GLU A 427 -8.13 15.55 4.03
CA GLU A 427 -8.28 16.86 3.36
C GLU A 427 -7.99 18.07 4.27
N GLY A 428 -7.25 17.87 5.38
CA GLY A 428 -7.01 18.91 6.39
C GLY A 428 -8.27 19.37 7.14
N LYS A 429 -9.39 18.63 7.06
CA LYS A 429 -10.68 19.01 7.65
C LYS A 429 -10.66 18.85 9.17
N LEU A 430 -10.62 19.97 9.90
CA LEU A 430 -10.60 20.00 11.38
C LEU A 430 -11.81 19.34 12.05
N SER A 431 -12.92 19.16 11.34
CA SER A 431 -14.09 18.44 11.84
C SER A 431 -13.78 16.98 12.24
N TYR A 432 -12.69 16.40 11.75
CA TYR A 432 -12.22 15.07 12.15
C TYR A 432 -11.71 14.99 13.59
N LEU A 433 -11.44 16.11 14.26
CA LEU A 433 -11.06 16.14 15.69
C LEU A 433 -12.27 16.09 16.63
N THR A 434 -13.48 16.15 16.09
CA THR A 434 -14.73 16.24 16.87
C THR A 434 -15.83 15.41 16.22
N ASN A 435 -15.50 14.46 15.36
CA ASN A 435 -16.48 13.63 14.69
C ASN A 435 -16.82 12.39 15.54
N GLY A 436 -16.29 12.23 16.75
CA GLY A 436 -16.52 11.07 17.61
C GLY A 436 -15.72 9.82 17.22
N VAL A 437 -14.97 9.85 16.12
CA VAL A 437 -14.28 8.69 15.54
C VAL A 437 -12.79 8.78 15.83
N LYS A 438 -12.28 7.79 16.55
CA LYS A 438 -10.83 7.65 16.76
C LYS A 438 -10.12 7.24 15.47
N GLY A 439 -8.88 7.69 15.30
CA GLY A 439 -8.06 7.30 14.16
C GLY A 439 -7.82 5.80 14.11
N ALA A 440 -7.73 5.24 12.91
CA ALA A 440 -7.41 3.81 12.74
C ALA A 440 -5.92 3.55 13.02
N ASN A 441 -5.49 2.29 13.02
CA ASN A 441 -4.04 1.98 13.03
C ASN A 441 -3.33 2.36 11.71
N ASP A 442 -4.09 2.71 10.67
CA ASP A 442 -3.59 3.23 9.40
C ASP A 442 -3.68 4.77 9.40
N TYR A 443 -2.56 5.45 9.16
CA TYR A 443 -2.47 6.91 9.16
C TYR A 443 -3.34 7.59 8.08
N LYS A 444 -3.80 6.84 7.06
CA LYS A 444 -4.66 7.37 5.99
C LYS A 444 -6.12 7.54 6.42
N VAL A 445 -6.53 6.99 7.56
CA VAL A 445 -7.93 6.92 7.99
C VAL A 445 -8.15 7.67 9.30
N HIS A 446 -8.80 8.83 9.20
CA HIS A 446 -9.25 9.67 10.33
C HIS A 446 -8.12 10.30 11.17
N TRP A 447 -7.01 10.65 10.53
CA TRP A 447 -5.92 11.38 11.19
C TRP A 447 -5.65 12.72 10.52
N LEU A 448 -5.33 13.74 11.32
CA LEU A 448 -4.81 15.02 10.83
C LEU A 448 -3.32 15.14 11.16
N GLY A 449 -2.51 15.52 10.17
CA GLY A 449 -1.05 15.52 10.27
C GLY A 449 -0.42 16.90 10.19
N TRP A 450 0.59 17.13 11.04
CA TRP A 450 1.49 18.28 11.00
C TRP A 450 2.95 17.82 10.85
N GLU A 451 3.68 18.40 9.91
CA GLU A 451 5.07 18.00 9.61
C GLU A 451 6.07 19.01 10.15
N GLY A 452 7.04 18.55 10.94
CA GLY A 452 8.21 19.37 11.27
C GLY A 452 7.92 20.59 12.15
N MET A 453 6.77 20.66 12.82
CA MET A 453 6.30 21.88 13.49
C MET A 453 5.59 21.66 14.82
N ASN A 454 5.50 22.72 15.61
CA ASN A 454 4.59 22.84 16.75
C ASN A 454 3.27 23.43 16.27
N PHE A 455 2.18 23.09 16.95
CA PHE A 455 0.85 23.59 16.61
C PHE A 455 -0.04 23.66 17.84
N SER A 456 -1.10 24.45 17.73
CA SER A 456 -2.14 24.56 18.75
C SER A 456 -3.50 24.24 18.17
N ILE A 457 -4.34 23.55 18.95
CA ILE A 457 -5.73 23.24 18.61
C ILE A 457 -6.62 23.91 19.65
N SER A 458 -7.68 24.60 19.22
CA SER A 458 -8.67 25.23 20.10
C SER A 458 -10.07 24.75 19.73
N LEU A 459 -10.76 24.19 20.73
CA LEU A 459 -12.12 23.66 20.68
C LEU A 459 -13.07 24.63 21.39
N ASP A 460 -14.18 24.99 20.76
CA ASP A 460 -15.30 25.74 21.35
C ASP A 460 -16.49 24.81 21.59
N LEU A 461 -16.81 24.52 22.85
CA LEU A 461 -17.99 23.71 23.24
C LEU A 461 -19.33 24.44 23.02
N GLU A 462 -19.30 25.69 22.57
CA GLU A 462 -20.40 26.62 22.28
C GLU A 462 -21.17 27.11 23.51
N LYS A 463 -21.23 26.28 24.57
CA LYS A 463 -21.83 26.61 25.85
C LYS A 463 -20.90 26.23 27.02
N PRO A 464 -20.90 27.00 28.12
CA PRO A 464 -20.25 26.58 29.36
C PRO A 464 -20.71 25.19 29.77
N SER A 465 -19.76 24.30 30.02
CA SER A 465 -19.98 22.90 30.36
C SER A 465 -18.96 22.44 31.41
N SER A 466 -19.27 21.36 32.11
CA SER A 466 -18.36 20.72 33.08
C SER A 466 -18.04 19.30 32.63
N ALA A 467 -16.77 18.92 32.66
CA ALA A 467 -16.29 17.57 32.36
C ALA A 467 -15.25 17.12 33.39
N LYS A 468 -15.12 15.81 33.56
CA LYS A 468 -14.12 15.19 34.43
C LYS A 468 -12.77 15.05 33.74
N GLU A 469 -12.78 14.72 32.46
CA GLU A 469 -11.62 14.44 31.65
C GLU A 469 -11.68 15.05 30.26
N ILE A 470 -10.50 15.36 29.74
CA ILE A 470 -10.28 15.84 28.39
C ILE A 470 -9.15 14.98 27.80
N GLN A 471 -9.39 14.40 26.63
CA GLN A 471 -8.46 13.48 25.99
C GLN A 471 -8.17 13.90 24.55
N ILE A 472 -6.97 13.56 24.08
CA ILE A 472 -6.54 13.68 22.69
C ILE A 472 -5.55 12.55 22.40
N SER A 473 -5.60 11.89 21.24
CA SER A 473 -4.67 10.79 20.93
C SER A 473 -3.77 11.08 19.75
N THR A 474 -2.64 10.36 19.71
CA THR A 474 -1.61 10.48 18.69
C THR A 474 -1.18 9.11 18.18
N LEU A 475 -0.68 9.09 16.95
CA LEU A 475 -0.20 7.90 16.26
C LEU A 475 1.33 7.82 16.26
N TRP A 476 1.86 6.60 16.32
CA TRP A 476 3.25 6.25 16.08
C TRP A 476 3.32 5.20 14.97
N ASP A 477 3.94 5.59 13.86
CA ASP A 477 4.27 4.73 12.73
C ASP A 477 5.58 5.25 12.11
N PRO A 478 6.74 4.84 12.65
CA PRO A 478 8.00 5.44 12.27
C PRO A 478 8.38 5.12 10.83
N LYS A 479 7.89 4.02 10.23
CA LYS A 479 8.14 3.70 8.83
C LYS A 479 7.59 4.77 7.89
N SER A 480 6.54 5.45 8.31
CA SER A 480 5.89 6.58 7.61
C SER A 480 6.34 7.94 8.15
N TRP A 481 7.46 7.98 8.89
CA TRP A 481 8.00 9.17 9.57
C TRP A 481 7.10 9.78 10.66
N ILE A 482 6.15 9.01 11.19
CA ILE A 482 5.16 9.44 12.18
C ILE A 482 5.65 9.13 13.59
N LEU A 483 5.76 10.15 14.43
CA LEU A 483 6.17 10.05 15.82
C LEU A 483 5.14 10.75 16.73
N HIS A 484 5.10 10.34 18.00
CA HIS A 484 4.33 11.06 19.02
C HIS A 484 4.94 12.47 19.24
N PRO A 485 4.17 13.45 19.70
CA PRO A 485 4.71 14.75 20.10
C PRO A 485 5.65 14.59 21.31
N LYS A 486 6.55 15.55 21.50
CA LYS A 486 7.39 15.63 22.71
C LYS A 486 6.56 15.95 23.94
N ALA A 487 5.56 16.83 23.78
CA ALA A 487 4.68 17.20 24.86
C ALA A 487 3.31 17.67 24.34
N VAL A 488 2.28 17.44 25.15
CA VAL A 488 0.94 18.00 24.96
C VAL A 488 0.56 18.75 26.23
N SER A 489 0.23 20.04 26.08
CA SER A 489 -0.30 20.86 27.16
C SER A 489 -1.79 21.13 26.92
N CYS A 490 -2.62 20.97 27.95
CA CYS A 490 -4.04 21.25 27.88
C CYS A 490 -4.41 22.41 28.82
N SER A 491 -5.21 23.34 28.32
CA SER A 491 -5.73 24.49 29.07
C SER A 491 -7.21 24.71 28.76
N VAL A 492 -7.96 25.27 29.70
CA VAL A 492 -9.39 25.56 29.54
C VAL A 492 -9.73 27.03 29.82
N SER A 493 -10.80 27.54 29.22
CA SER A 493 -11.24 28.93 29.40
C SER A 493 -12.77 29.05 29.36
N LYS A 494 -13.32 30.04 30.08
CA LYS A 494 -14.74 30.43 29.98
C LYS A 494 -15.02 31.42 28.85
N ASP A 495 -14.04 32.25 28.50
CA ASP A 495 -14.21 33.41 27.60
C ASP A 495 -13.39 33.33 26.30
N GLY A 496 -12.46 32.37 26.20
CA GLY A 496 -11.61 32.16 25.02
C GLY A 496 -10.39 33.08 24.99
N PHE A 497 -10.19 33.91 26.01
CA PHE A 497 -9.07 34.84 26.13
C PHE A 497 -8.13 34.44 27.27
N PHE A 498 -8.68 34.11 28.44
CA PHE A 498 -7.91 33.74 29.62
C PHE A 498 -7.98 32.24 29.86
N PHE A 499 -6.86 31.55 29.65
CA PHE A 499 -6.76 30.10 29.78
C PHE A 499 -6.10 29.69 31.10
N THR A 500 -6.72 28.72 31.78
CA THR A 500 -6.15 28.05 32.95
C THR A 500 -5.58 26.70 32.52
N LYS A 501 -4.30 26.48 32.80
CA LYS A 501 -3.60 25.24 32.43
C LYS A 501 -4.04 24.07 33.32
N LEU A 502 -4.46 22.98 32.69
CA LEU A 502 -4.75 21.70 33.37
C LEU A 502 -3.49 20.90 33.64
N GLY A 503 -2.55 20.90 32.69
CA GLY A 503 -1.29 20.18 32.82
C GLY A 503 -0.50 20.11 31.51
N THR A 504 0.67 19.51 31.60
CA THR A 504 1.50 19.10 30.45
C THR A 504 1.88 17.64 30.67
N LEU A 505 1.73 16.84 29.61
CA LEU A 505 2.18 15.46 29.57
C LEU A 505 3.28 15.35 28.52
N GLU A 506 4.39 14.72 28.87
CA GLU A 506 5.59 14.61 28.03
C GLU A 506 5.81 13.16 27.59
N VAL A 507 6.34 13.00 26.38
CA VAL A 507 6.82 11.70 25.86
C VAL A 507 8.33 11.69 25.96
N SER A 508 8.85 10.85 26.86
CA SER A 508 10.28 10.76 27.15
C SER A 508 11.04 9.89 26.14
N GLY A 509 12.31 10.21 25.91
CA GLY A 509 13.22 9.36 25.15
C GLY A 509 13.23 9.66 23.65
N ASN A 510 13.71 8.70 22.86
CA ASN A 510 13.92 8.86 21.42
C ASN A 510 12.80 8.21 20.58
N GLN A 511 11.72 7.74 21.20
CA GLN A 511 10.56 7.14 20.53
C GLN A 511 10.90 6.02 19.53
N LYS A 512 11.98 5.27 19.77
CA LYS A 512 12.38 4.14 18.92
C LYS A 512 11.39 2.98 18.97
N ASN A 513 10.77 2.77 20.13
CA ASN A 513 9.74 1.76 20.35
C ASN A 513 8.66 2.41 21.21
N GLU A 514 7.51 2.69 20.60
CA GLU A 514 6.35 3.28 21.30
C GLU A 514 5.11 2.44 21.02
N ASN A 515 4.06 2.67 21.81
CA ASN A 515 2.74 2.16 21.46
C ASN A 515 2.24 2.86 20.20
N VAL A 516 1.62 2.11 19.29
CA VAL A 516 1.03 2.64 18.05
C VAL A 516 0.11 3.82 18.34
N ASN A 517 -0.75 3.71 19.35
CA ASN A 517 -1.61 4.79 19.79
C ASN A 517 -1.22 5.25 21.19
N HIS A 518 -1.20 6.56 21.42
CA HIS A 518 -0.99 7.17 22.73
C HIS A 518 -2.10 8.18 23.01
N THR A 519 -2.84 8.02 24.11
CA THR A 519 -3.89 8.96 24.52
C THR A 519 -3.40 9.81 25.69
N PHE A 520 -3.44 11.12 25.51
CA PHE A 520 -3.13 12.11 26.55
C PHE A 520 -4.41 12.48 27.30
N THR A 521 -4.50 12.13 28.59
CA THR A 521 -5.68 12.38 29.42
C THR A 521 -5.40 13.45 30.48
N PHE A 522 -6.19 14.52 30.45
CA PHE A 522 -6.13 15.64 31.39
C PHE A 522 -7.35 15.65 32.29
N LYS A 523 -7.14 15.75 33.61
CA LYS A 523 -8.23 15.85 34.59
C LYS A 523 -8.72 17.30 34.68
N ALA A 524 -9.98 17.54 34.32
CA ALA A 524 -10.62 18.85 34.42
C ALA A 524 -11.37 19.05 35.75
N GLN A 525 -11.50 17.99 36.58
CA GLN A 525 -12.06 18.03 37.93
C GLN A 525 -13.49 18.61 38.02
N GLY A 526 -14.26 18.61 36.93
CA GLY A 526 -15.63 19.14 36.92
C GLY A 526 -15.72 20.66 36.92
N GLN A 527 -14.61 21.38 36.70
CA GLN A 527 -14.68 22.83 36.56
C GLN A 527 -15.49 23.21 35.30
N GLU A 528 -16.12 24.38 35.34
CA GLU A 528 -16.90 24.89 34.21
C GLU A 528 -16.00 25.64 33.22
N PHE A 529 -16.09 25.28 31.94
CA PHE A 529 -15.36 25.92 30.84
C PHE A 529 -16.16 25.83 29.53
N ARG A 530 -15.82 26.68 28.56
CA ARG A 530 -16.38 26.65 27.20
C ARG A 530 -15.32 26.29 26.16
N TYR A 531 -14.09 26.76 26.35
CA TYR A 531 -12.99 26.55 25.42
C TYR A 531 -11.97 25.58 25.99
N VAL A 532 -11.47 24.69 25.14
CA VAL A 532 -10.34 23.81 25.42
C VAL A 532 -9.24 24.12 24.42
N LYS A 533 -8.01 24.30 24.90
CA LYS A 533 -6.84 24.55 24.06
C LYS A 533 -5.77 23.51 24.34
N PHE A 534 -5.27 22.90 23.27
CA PHE A 534 -4.07 22.08 23.27
C PHE A 534 -2.93 22.84 22.62
N ASP A 535 -1.78 22.87 23.28
CA ASP A 535 -0.51 23.30 22.71
C ASP A 535 0.39 22.06 22.58
N ILE A 536 0.71 21.69 21.34
CA ILE A 536 1.43 20.45 20.99
C ILE A 536 2.85 20.81 20.57
N GLU A 537 3.82 20.30 21.30
CA GLU A 537 5.23 20.35 20.94
C GLU A 537 5.58 19.15 20.08
N GLY A 538 5.76 19.35 18.78
CA GLY A 538 6.07 18.29 17.85
C GLY A 538 7.49 17.76 18.04
N THR A 539 7.73 16.51 17.62
CA THR A 539 9.09 15.95 17.58
C THR A 539 9.98 16.68 16.57
N GLN A 540 9.36 17.25 15.52
CA GLN A 540 9.92 18.07 14.44
C GLN A 540 10.96 17.36 13.55
N LYS A 541 11.87 16.58 14.11
CA LYS A 541 12.91 15.86 13.36
C LYS A 541 13.01 14.41 13.81
N LEU A 542 13.26 13.54 12.84
CA LEU A 542 13.50 12.12 13.07
C LEU A 542 14.83 11.92 13.82
N TYR A 543 14.80 11.08 14.85
CA TYR A 543 15.95 10.72 15.67
C TYR A 543 17.00 9.88 14.90
N ASP A 544 18.22 9.80 15.44
CA ASP A 544 19.39 9.17 14.80
C ASP A 544 19.23 7.68 14.48
N TRP A 545 18.32 6.98 15.17
CA TRP A 545 18.06 5.56 14.88
C TRP A 545 17.20 5.36 13.63
N HIS A 546 16.53 6.40 13.14
CA HIS A 546 15.63 6.32 12.00
C HIS A 546 16.43 6.29 10.68
N PRO A 547 16.09 5.47 9.68
CA PRO A 547 16.82 5.42 8.39
C PRO A 547 16.95 6.78 7.70
N SER A 548 15.93 7.65 7.85
CA SER A 548 15.90 9.03 7.36
C SER A 548 16.25 10.08 8.43
N ALA A 549 17.14 9.76 9.38
CA ALA A 549 17.53 10.63 10.49
C ALA A 549 17.80 12.09 10.07
N GLY A 550 17.33 13.04 10.88
CA GLY A 550 17.42 14.48 10.63
C GLY A 550 16.37 15.05 9.65
N GLY A 551 15.63 14.19 8.94
CA GLY A 551 14.44 14.58 8.17
C GLY A 551 13.28 15.05 9.08
N ALA A 552 12.28 15.71 8.50
CA ALA A 552 11.11 16.16 9.26
C ALA A 552 10.27 14.96 9.75
N SER A 553 9.70 15.07 10.96
CA SER A 553 8.76 14.08 11.49
C SER A 553 7.32 14.58 11.42
N TRP A 554 6.39 13.68 11.16
CA TRP A 554 4.96 13.94 11.29
C TRP A 554 4.48 13.73 12.73
N VAL A 555 3.55 14.57 13.17
CA VAL A 555 2.70 14.33 14.34
C VAL A 555 1.26 14.24 13.86
N PHE A 556 0.62 13.12 14.17
CA PHE A 556 -0.77 12.88 13.84
C PHE A 556 -1.65 12.90 15.09
N VAL A 557 -2.82 13.50 14.95
CA VAL A 557 -3.79 13.69 16.03
C VAL A 557 -5.18 13.26 15.56
N ASP A 558 -5.94 12.62 16.46
CA ASP A 558 -7.33 12.21 16.25
C ASP A 558 -8.31 12.86 17.25
N GLU A 559 -9.53 12.32 17.32
CA GLU A 559 -10.67 12.76 18.12
C GLU A 559 -10.32 13.32 19.51
N ILE A 560 -10.83 14.52 19.77
CA ILE A 560 -10.85 15.15 21.09
C ILE A 560 -12.08 14.63 21.84
N VAL A 561 -11.86 14.09 23.03
CA VAL A 561 -12.94 13.59 23.89
C VAL A 561 -13.04 14.46 25.14
N VAL A 562 -14.22 14.98 25.44
CA VAL A 562 -14.52 15.78 26.64
C VAL A 562 -15.69 15.13 27.39
N LYS A 563 -15.43 14.53 28.56
CA LYS A 563 -16.41 13.74 29.34
C LYS A 563 -16.38 14.04 30.83
#